data_AF-A0AAJ4AN27-F1
#
_entry.id   AF-A0AAJ4AN27-F1
#
_cell.length_a   1.000
_cell.length_b   1.000
_cell.length_c   1.000
_cell.angle_alpha   90.00
_cell.angle_beta   90.00
_cell.angle_gamma   90.00
#
_symmetry.space_group_name_H-M   'P 1'
#
loop_
_entity.id
_entity.type
_entity.pdbx_description
1 polymer ?
#
loop_
_entity_poly.entity_id
_entity_poly.type
_entity_poly.pdbx_seq_one_letter_code
_entity_poly.pdbx_strand_id
1 'polypeptide(L)'
;MTIDLLEAANRRALARQRIGDDYLRLATESLHELIIECGGQSQAAQLISLFYGRSTVQGTVSKALQGKPVKIRDQLRFAIHQLTCMDQSTSALRALINELGVLPVYHDIMLVDGEYAFYVGVNMVAGKVRVEAIQNQKLISTTLDKVEFI
;
A
#
# COMPACT_ATOMS: atom_id res chain seq x y z
N MET A 1 -2.78 -25.28 -0.49
CA MET A 1 -1.34 -25.00 -0.63
C MET A 1 -1.00 -23.93 0.38
N THR A 2 -0.39 -24.30 1.51
CA THR A 2 0.03 -23.35 2.55
C THR A 2 1.31 -22.70 2.07
N ILE A 3 1.22 -21.45 1.62
CA ILE A 3 2.41 -20.64 1.30
C ILE A 3 3.08 -20.30 2.63
N ASP A 4 4.37 -20.62 2.74
CA ASP A 4 5.17 -20.26 3.91
C ASP A 4 5.25 -18.72 3.97
N LEU A 5 4.70 -18.15 5.05
CA LEU A 5 4.73 -16.71 5.30
C LEU A 5 6.15 -16.16 5.30
N LEU A 6 7.12 -16.96 5.74
CA LEU A 6 8.54 -16.58 5.74
C LEU A 6 9.08 -16.49 4.30
N GLU A 7 8.72 -17.42 3.43
CA GLU A 7 9.10 -17.40 2.02
C GLU A 7 8.51 -16.18 1.32
N ALA A 8 7.22 -15.89 1.54
CA ALA A 8 6.56 -14.71 0.99
C ALA A 8 7.21 -13.40 1.48
N ALA A 9 7.55 -13.31 2.77
CA ALA A 9 8.25 -12.15 3.34
C ALA A 9 9.65 -11.98 2.73
N ASN A 10 10.40 -13.07 2.54
CA ASN A 10 11.72 -13.04 1.92
C ASN A 10 11.65 -12.60 0.45
N ARG A 11 10.65 -13.06 -0.32
CA ARG A 11 10.45 -12.62 -1.72
C ARG A 11 10.22 -11.11 -1.81
N ARG A 12 9.39 -10.54 -0.93
CA ARG A 12 9.17 -9.08 -0.85
C ARG A 12 10.43 -8.33 -0.43
N ALA A 13 11.18 -8.85 0.55
CA ALA A 13 12.45 -8.24 0.96
C ALA A 13 13.46 -8.20 -0.21
N LEU A 14 13.58 -9.29 -0.97
CA LEU A 14 14.41 -9.36 -2.17
C LEU A 14 13.90 -8.44 -3.29
N ALA A 15 12.58 -8.32 -3.49
CA ALA A 15 11.99 -7.37 -4.43
C ALA A 15 12.38 -5.92 -4.09
N ARG A 16 12.26 -5.52 -2.82
CA ARG A 16 12.68 -4.19 -2.35
C ARG A 16 14.17 -3.95 -2.56
N GLN A 17 15.01 -4.95 -2.31
CA GLN A 17 16.44 -4.85 -2.59
C GLN A 17 16.73 -4.67 -4.08
N ARG A 18 16.01 -5.38 -4.97
CA ARG A 18 16.16 -5.25 -6.44
C ARG A 18 15.80 -3.86 -6.93
N ILE A 19 14.82 -3.19 -6.32
CA ILE A 19 14.42 -1.83 -6.68
C ILE A 19 15.42 -0.79 -6.18
N GLY A 20 16.16 -1.08 -5.11
CA GLY A 20 17.23 -0.21 -4.62
C GLY A 20 16.73 1.20 -4.29
N ASP A 21 17.39 2.22 -4.83
CA ASP A 21 17.12 3.63 -4.52
C ASP A 21 15.74 4.11 -4.98
N ASP A 22 15.16 3.47 -6.01
CA ASP A 22 13.79 3.76 -6.46
C ASP A 22 12.76 3.48 -5.36
N TYR A 23 13.06 2.59 -4.41
CA TYR A 23 12.14 2.29 -3.30
C TYR A 23 11.92 3.53 -2.43
N LEU A 24 12.96 4.32 -2.19
CA LEU A 24 12.84 5.55 -1.38
C LEU A 24 12.00 6.61 -2.11
N ARG A 25 12.19 6.73 -3.43
CA ARG A 25 11.38 7.61 -4.28
C ARG A 25 9.91 7.19 -4.25
N LEU A 26 9.61 5.93 -4.53
CA LEU A 26 8.24 5.38 -4.49
C LEU A 26 7.61 5.47 -3.10
N ALA A 27 8.38 5.27 -2.03
CA ALA A 27 7.90 5.47 -0.67
C ALA A 27 7.57 6.94 -0.37
N THR A 28 8.32 7.88 -0.95
CA THR A 28 8.06 9.32 -0.83
C THR A 28 6.80 9.72 -1.59
N GLU A 29 6.65 9.26 -2.82
CA GLU A 29 5.44 9.45 -3.63
C GLU A 29 4.21 8.86 -2.92
N SER A 30 4.32 7.62 -2.45
CA SER A 30 3.26 6.97 -1.66
C SER A 30 2.92 7.79 -0.41
N LEU A 31 3.89 8.38 0.29
CA LEU A 31 3.63 9.21 1.47
C LEU A 31 2.90 10.50 1.09
N HIS A 32 3.27 11.13 -0.03
CA HIS A 32 2.59 12.31 -0.54
C HIS A 32 1.11 12.03 -0.83
N GLU A 33 0.81 10.96 -1.55
CA GLU A 33 -0.56 10.57 -1.87
C GLU A 33 -1.39 10.30 -0.59
N LEU A 34 -0.84 9.57 0.39
CA LEU A 34 -1.52 9.30 1.67
C LEU A 34 -1.82 10.59 2.45
N ILE A 35 -0.91 11.56 2.41
CA ILE A 35 -1.10 12.86 3.06
C ILE A 35 -2.21 13.65 2.38
N ILE A 36 -2.27 13.62 1.04
CA ILE A 36 -3.35 14.26 0.27
C ILE A 36 -4.68 13.61 0.62
N GLU A 37 -4.76 12.28 0.64
CA GLU A 37 -5.96 11.53 1.00
C GLU A 37 -6.44 11.83 2.43
N CYS A 38 -5.51 12.00 3.38
CA CYS A 38 -5.84 12.43 4.75
C CYS A 38 -6.36 13.89 4.82
N GLY A 39 -6.23 14.69 3.76
CA GLY A 39 -6.56 16.12 3.77
C GLY A 39 -5.43 17.02 4.29
N GLY A 40 -4.20 16.53 4.33
CA GLY A 40 -3.01 17.29 4.69
C GLY A 40 -2.16 16.69 5.82
N GLN A 41 -1.00 17.31 6.07
CA GLN A 41 -0.01 16.80 7.03
C GLN A 41 -0.52 16.77 8.47
N SER A 42 -1.36 17.74 8.85
CA SER A 42 -1.92 17.85 10.19
C SER A 42 -2.91 16.71 10.49
N GLN A 43 -3.79 16.42 9.53
CA GLN A 43 -4.76 15.33 9.60
C GLN A 43 -4.06 13.98 9.55
N ALA A 44 -3.04 13.81 8.71
CA ALA A 44 -2.21 12.60 8.70
C ALA A 44 -1.55 12.36 10.07
N ALA A 45 -0.99 13.40 10.70
CA ALA A 45 -0.42 13.28 12.04
C ALA A 45 -1.47 12.93 13.11
N GLN A 46 -2.67 13.52 13.01
CA GLN A 46 -3.80 13.21 13.89
C GLN A 46 -4.25 11.76 13.74
N LEU A 47 -4.39 11.27 12.50
CA LEU A 47 -4.76 9.88 12.22
C LEU A 47 -3.76 8.90 12.84
N ILE A 48 -2.46 9.13 12.63
CA ILE A 48 -1.41 8.31 13.26
C ILE A 48 -1.54 8.34 14.79
N SER A 49 -1.80 9.52 15.35
CA SER A 49 -1.89 9.67 16.80
C SER A 49 -3.06 8.89 17.40
N LEU A 50 -4.23 9.00 16.78
CA LEU A 50 -5.44 8.31 17.19
C LEU A 50 -5.29 6.79 17.04
N PHE A 51 -4.82 6.34 15.88
CA PHE A 51 -4.74 4.91 15.57
C PHE A 51 -3.69 4.17 16.41
N TYR A 52 -2.52 4.78 16.65
CA TYR A 52 -1.42 4.16 17.39
C TYR A 52 -1.34 4.57 18.87
N GLY A 53 -2.27 5.42 19.35
CA GLY A 53 -2.30 5.87 20.75
C GLY A 53 -1.04 6.64 21.20
N ARG A 54 -0.35 7.34 20.28
CA ARG A 54 0.91 8.05 20.58
C ARG A 54 0.96 9.43 19.93
N SER A 55 1.50 10.43 20.64
CA SER A 55 1.58 11.80 20.13
C SER A 55 2.42 11.89 18.84
N THR A 56 1.78 12.31 17.75
CA THR A 56 2.41 12.61 16.45
C THR A 56 1.92 13.98 15.99
N VAL A 57 2.86 14.87 15.66
CA VAL A 57 2.56 16.24 15.22
C VAL A 57 2.86 16.43 13.74
N GLN A 58 2.30 17.47 13.12
CA GLN A 58 2.53 17.82 11.71
C GLN A 58 4.03 17.85 11.36
N GLY A 59 4.87 18.41 12.25
CA GLY A 59 6.33 18.47 12.05
C GLY A 59 7.01 17.09 11.91
N THR A 60 6.44 16.03 12.49
CA THR A 60 6.93 14.66 12.29
C THR A 60 6.70 14.19 10.86
N VAL A 61 5.52 14.50 10.30
CA VAL A 61 5.15 14.15 8.92
C VAL A 61 5.98 14.97 7.93
N SER A 62 6.15 16.27 8.19
CA SER A 62 7.00 17.16 7.37
C SER A 62 8.45 16.67 7.28
N LYS A 63 9.06 16.28 8.42
CA LYS A 63 10.42 15.70 8.43
C LYS A 63 10.51 14.37 7.69
N ALA A 64 9.46 13.56 7.70
CA ALA A 64 9.45 12.29 6.99
C ALA A 64 9.49 12.49 5.47
N LEU A 65 8.73 13.47 4.94
CA LEU A 65 8.77 13.86 3.53
C LEU A 65 10.16 14.33 3.07
N GLN A 66 10.97 14.88 3.97
CA GLN A 66 12.29 15.42 3.64
C GLN A 66 13.41 14.37 3.59
N GLY A 67 13.16 13.11 3.94
CA GLY A 67 14.20 12.08 3.78
C GLY A 67 14.03 10.77 4.55
N LYS A 68 12.96 10.58 5.33
CA LYS A 68 12.69 9.31 6.03
C LYS A 68 11.20 8.93 5.92
N PRO A 69 10.68 8.69 4.71
CA PRO A 69 9.25 8.52 4.48
C PRO A 69 8.73 7.18 5.04
N VAL A 70 9.54 6.12 4.99
CA VAL A 70 9.11 4.72 5.17
C VAL A 70 8.30 4.50 6.45
N LYS A 71 8.79 4.97 7.61
CA LYS A 71 8.10 4.75 8.88
C LYS A 71 6.72 5.42 8.93
N ILE A 72 6.65 6.69 8.56
CA ILE A 72 5.37 7.44 8.60
C ILE A 72 4.42 6.94 7.52
N ARG A 73 4.96 6.63 6.33
CA ARG A 73 4.24 5.97 5.25
C ARG A 73 3.59 4.68 5.74
N ASP A 74 4.37 3.74 6.28
CA ASP A 74 3.83 2.45 6.69
C ASP A 74 2.76 2.59 7.78
N GLN A 75 2.94 3.52 8.71
CA GLN A 75 1.90 3.82 9.69
C GLN A 75 0.59 4.31 9.07
N LEU A 76 0.66 5.24 8.12
CA LEU A 76 -0.53 5.74 7.43
C LEU A 76 -1.18 4.64 6.59
N ARG A 77 -0.39 3.85 5.88
CA ARG A 77 -0.86 2.72 5.06
C ARG A 77 -1.64 1.72 5.88
N PHE A 78 -1.12 1.30 7.02
CA PHE A 78 -1.81 0.37 7.90
C PHE A 78 -3.06 1.00 8.52
N ALA A 79 -2.99 2.25 8.99
CA ALA A 79 -4.14 2.93 9.56
C ALA A 79 -5.28 3.09 8.54
N ILE A 80 -4.96 3.58 7.33
CA ILE A 80 -5.93 3.75 6.24
C ILE A 80 -6.46 2.39 5.78
N HIS A 81 -5.59 1.39 5.57
CA HIS A 81 -6.03 0.05 5.20
C HIS A 81 -7.06 -0.50 6.18
N GLN A 82 -6.85 -0.35 7.49
CA GLN A 82 -7.80 -0.86 8.48
C GLN A 82 -9.14 -0.10 8.45
N LEU A 83 -9.11 1.20 8.13
CA LEU A 83 -10.32 2.00 7.98
C LEU A 83 -11.08 1.68 6.68
N THR A 84 -10.38 1.40 5.58
CA THR A 84 -10.98 1.16 4.24
C THR A 84 -11.27 -0.32 3.95
N CYS A 85 -10.65 -1.26 4.66
CA CYS A 85 -10.89 -2.70 4.49
C CYS A 85 -12.34 -3.10 4.81
N MET A 86 -13.10 -2.26 5.53
CA MET A 86 -14.53 -2.47 5.76
C MET A 86 -15.38 -2.41 4.47
N ASP A 87 -14.88 -1.77 3.41
CA ASP A 87 -15.61 -1.59 2.15
C ASP A 87 -15.25 -2.64 1.08
N GLN A 88 -14.28 -3.51 1.34
CA GLN A 88 -13.78 -4.46 0.35
C GLN A 88 -14.55 -5.78 0.33
N SER A 89 -14.71 -6.35 -0.86
CA SER A 89 -15.35 -7.66 -1.03
C SER A 89 -14.52 -8.78 -0.38
N THR A 90 -15.07 -9.44 0.65
CA THR A 90 -14.42 -10.58 1.32
C THR A 90 -14.09 -11.71 0.35
N SER A 91 -14.90 -11.93 -0.69
CA SER A 91 -14.61 -12.94 -1.72
C SER A 91 -13.44 -12.54 -2.61
N ALA A 92 -13.33 -11.26 -2.96
CA ALA A 92 -12.19 -10.71 -3.70
C ALA A 92 -10.89 -10.85 -2.89
N LEU A 93 -10.93 -10.45 -1.62
CA LEU A 93 -9.79 -10.59 -0.69
C LEU A 93 -9.36 -12.04 -0.53
N ARG A 94 -10.30 -12.96 -0.37
CA ARG A 94 -9.99 -14.39 -0.27
C ARG A 94 -9.34 -14.93 -1.54
N ALA A 95 -9.85 -14.57 -2.71
CA ALA A 95 -9.26 -14.97 -3.98
C ALA A 95 -7.85 -14.40 -4.15
N LEU A 96 -7.66 -13.12 -3.85
CA LEU A 96 -6.36 -12.44 -3.87
C LEU A 96 -5.34 -13.12 -2.95
N ILE A 97 -5.72 -13.43 -1.71
CA ILE A 97 -4.86 -14.14 -0.75
C ILE A 97 -4.51 -15.54 -1.26
N ASN A 98 -5.48 -16.26 -1.82
CA ASN A 98 -5.25 -17.62 -2.33
C ASN A 98 -4.27 -17.63 -3.52
N GLU A 99 -4.30 -16.61 -4.36
CA GLU A 99 -3.41 -16.48 -5.51
C GLU A 99 -2.02 -15.97 -5.11
N LEU A 100 -1.93 -14.97 -4.22
CA LEU A 100 -0.67 -14.32 -3.86
C LEU A 100 0.05 -14.95 -2.65
N GLY A 101 -0.67 -15.67 -1.79
CA GLY A 101 -0.17 -16.17 -0.52
C GLY A 101 0.08 -15.11 0.55
N VAL A 102 -0.36 -13.88 0.31
CA VAL A 102 -0.15 -12.74 1.20
C VAL A 102 -1.31 -11.77 1.05
N LEU A 103 -1.69 -11.10 2.15
CA LEU A 103 -2.66 -10.01 2.13
C LEU A 103 -1.93 -8.71 1.76
N PRO A 104 -2.19 -8.12 0.59
CA PRO A 104 -1.65 -6.80 0.28
C PRO A 104 -2.29 -5.73 1.17
N VAL A 105 -1.46 -4.77 1.56
CA VAL A 105 -1.84 -3.63 2.41
C VAL A 105 -1.92 -2.39 1.55
N TYR A 106 -2.81 -1.45 1.87
CA TYR A 106 -2.95 -0.16 1.19
C TYR A 106 -1.60 0.50 0.86
N HIS A 107 -1.48 1.05 -0.35
CA HIS A 107 -0.27 1.49 -1.02
C HIS A 107 0.91 0.50 -0.97
N ASP A 108 0.68 -0.81 -0.94
CA ASP A 108 1.72 -1.78 -1.32
C ASP A 108 2.18 -1.42 -2.74
N ILE A 109 3.50 -1.43 -2.93
CA ILE A 109 4.09 -1.11 -4.23
C ILE A 109 3.90 -2.35 -5.09
N MET A 110 3.49 -2.14 -6.34
CA MET A 110 3.34 -3.21 -7.31
C MET A 110 3.73 -2.75 -8.69
N LEU A 111 4.04 -3.70 -9.56
CA LEU A 111 4.22 -3.49 -11.00
C LEU A 111 2.91 -3.83 -11.71
N VAL A 112 2.48 -2.94 -12.59
CA VAL A 112 1.34 -3.12 -13.50
C VAL A 112 1.82 -2.80 -14.90
N ASP A 113 1.83 -3.80 -15.78
CA ASP A 113 2.30 -3.68 -17.17
C ASP A 113 3.71 -3.01 -17.29
N GLY A 114 4.60 -3.27 -16.33
CA GLY A 114 5.98 -2.77 -16.31
C GLY A 114 6.18 -1.42 -15.62
N GLU A 115 5.12 -0.79 -15.11
CA GLU A 115 5.18 0.48 -14.38
C GLU A 115 4.79 0.31 -12.90
N TYR A 116 5.35 1.14 -12.03
CA TYR A 116 5.02 1.10 -10.61
C TYR A 116 3.66 1.75 -10.32
N ALA A 117 2.89 1.11 -9.45
CA ALA A 117 1.62 1.59 -8.94
C ALA A 117 1.49 1.32 -7.44
N PHE A 118 0.55 2.01 -6.79
CA PHE A 118 0.20 1.82 -5.39
C PHE A 118 -1.14 1.08 -5.29
N TYR A 119 -1.15 -0.06 -4.62
CA TYR A 119 -2.37 -0.83 -4.36
C TYR A 119 -3.38 -0.04 -3.52
N VAL A 120 -4.65 -0.03 -3.89
CA VAL A 120 -5.71 0.70 -3.18
C VAL A 120 -6.81 -0.25 -2.71
N GLY A 121 -7.14 -1.26 -3.53
CA GLY A 121 -8.22 -2.17 -3.20
C GLY A 121 -8.36 -3.32 -4.17
N VAL A 122 -9.35 -4.16 -3.89
CA VAL A 122 -9.68 -5.32 -4.70
C VAL A 122 -11.19 -5.51 -4.77
N ASN A 123 -11.68 -5.85 -5.96
CA ASN A 123 -13.09 -6.09 -6.23
C ASN A 123 -13.30 -7.36 -7.07
N MET A 124 -14.51 -7.91 -7.02
CA MET A 124 -14.93 -8.97 -7.94
C MET A 124 -15.78 -8.36 -9.05
N VAL A 125 -15.35 -8.51 -10.31
CA VAL A 125 -16.11 -8.04 -11.48
C VAL A 125 -16.22 -9.17 -12.48
N ALA A 126 -17.47 -9.55 -12.81
CA ALA A 126 -17.77 -10.64 -13.74
C ALA A 126 -17.01 -11.96 -13.44
N GLY A 127 -16.92 -12.30 -12.15
CA GLY A 127 -16.22 -13.52 -11.69
C GLY A 127 -14.69 -13.44 -11.71
N LYS A 128 -14.10 -12.28 -12.03
CA LYS A 128 -12.65 -12.07 -12.00
C LYS A 128 -12.24 -11.13 -10.88
N VAL A 129 -11.07 -11.40 -10.29
CA VAL A 129 -10.42 -10.50 -9.33
C VAL A 129 -9.89 -9.27 -10.08
N ARG A 130 -10.34 -8.09 -9.67
CA ARG A 130 -9.86 -6.80 -10.13
C ARG A 130 -9.07 -6.13 -9.03
N VAL A 131 -7.85 -5.72 -9.35
CA VAL A 131 -6.98 -4.95 -8.46
C VAL A 131 -7.09 -3.47 -8.83
N GLU A 132 -7.33 -2.63 -7.84
CA GLU A 132 -7.38 -1.19 -7.97
C GLU A 132 -6.07 -0.57 -7.49
N ALA A 133 -5.56 0.39 -8.27
CA ALA A 133 -4.27 1.01 -8.05
C ALA A 133 -4.27 2.49 -8.35
N ILE A 134 -3.39 3.25 -7.69
CA ILE A 134 -3.00 4.58 -8.15
C ILE A 134 -1.71 4.46 -8.97
N GLN A 135 -1.79 4.89 -10.23
CA GLN A 135 -0.66 4.99 -11.15
C GLN A 135 -0.70 6.39 -11.78
N ASN A 136 0.42 7.13 -11.72
CA ASN A 136 0.51 8.49 -12.28
C ASN A 136 -0.66 9.40 -11.83
N GLN A 137 -0.98 9.39 -10.53
CA GLN A 137 -2.08 10.14 -9.90
C GLN A 137 -3.49 9.79 -10.43
N LYS A 138 -3.66 8.63 -11.06
CA LYS A 138 -4.94 8.16 -11.58
C LYS A 138 -5.30 6.81 -10.97
N LEU A 139 -6.56 6.65 -10.60
CA LEU A 139 -7.11 5.35 -10.24
C LEU A 139 -7.22 4.51 -11.51
N ILE A 140 -6.57 3.36 -11.50
CA ILE A 140 -6.66 2.33 -12.52
C ILE A 140 -7.22 1.05 -11.92
N SER A 141 -7.77 0.18 -12.77
CA SER A 141 -8.21 -1.15 -12.38
C SER A 141 -7.70 -2.16 -13.41
N THR A 142 -7.03 -3.21 -12.92
CA THR A 142 -6.46 -4.27 -13.75
C THR A 142 -6.84 -5.66 -13.23
N THR A 143 -6.54 -6.71 -13.98
CA THR A 143 -6.70 -8.10 -13.52
C THR A 143 -5.45 -8.54 -12.76
N LEU A 144 -5.64 -9.45 -11.79
CA LEU A 144 -4.58 -9.89 -10.89
C LEU A 144 -3.38 -10.55 -11.59
N ASP A 145 -3.60 -11.23 -12.72
CA ASP A 145 -2.57 -11.85 -13.55
C ASP A 145 -1.58 -10.85 -14.19
N LYS A 146 -1.88 -9.55 -14.13
CA LYS A 146 -1.03 -8.47 -14.64
C LYS A 146 -0.25 -7.71 -13.57
N VAL A 147 -0.30 -8.18 -12.32
CA VAL A 147 0.24 -7.46 -11.16
C VAL A 147 1.30 -8.27 -10.45
N GLU A 148 2.44 -7.64 -10.13
CA GLU A 148 3.46 -8.18 -9.23
C GLU A 148 3.62 -7.28 -8.00
N PHE A 149 3.42 -7.82 -6.80
CA PHE A 149 3.61 -7.08 -5.54
C PHE A 149 5.07 -7.11 -5.07
N ILE A 150 5.53 -5.98 -4.53
CA ILE A 150 6.92 -5.72 -4.10
C ILE A 150 7.07 -5.66 -2.57
#